data_AF-A6GJG8-F1
#
_entry.id   AF-A6GJG8-F1
#
_cell.length_a   1.000
_cell.length_b   1.000
_cell.length_c   1.000
_cell.angle_alpha   90.00
_cell.angle_beta   90.00
_cell.angle_gamma   90.00
#
_symmetry.space_group_name_H-M   'P 1'
#
loop_
_entity.id
_entity.type
_entity.pdbx_description
1 polymer ?
#
loop_
_entity_poly.entity_id
_entity_poly.type
_entity_poly.pdbx_seq_one_letter_code
_entity_poly.pdbx_strand_id
1 'polypeptide(L)'
;MAQIVEAANAVEQALPVRVRRPEQGRGRTPTRIEDESAYPIGGYSSISTIGGMESLVSSELIYMGDAEQRATGEVDLFEVRWAAGELLKYTRDESVHTRERRTLSFALCPELDRARIKDPSVPWQRLVVGLGAVVAMVRKLCAWLDAAELHLHLLFVARPPGGTLGVPQPLAPESALLALVLREYIEAGTVELIDVEGVQAAWTHAERATELGGSDLIWLLGGPTAELEDAADADELRARVPVSMARSSSEASEDAPAVRAHGQIREHGLDLDHAPPLLWTDEGRGPAAVPVFEDDWEAWRRRFAALALALALG
;
A
#
# COMPACT_ATOMS: atom_id res chain seq x y z
N MET A 1 10.81 4.07 23.89
CA MET A 1 9.74 3.15 23.43
C MET A 1 8.34 3.65 23.76
N ALA A 2 7.97 3.82 25.04
CA ALA A 2 6.62 4.23 25.44
C ALA A 2 6.08 5.47 24.69
N GLN A 3 6.90 6.49 24.53
CA GLN A 3 6.50 7.73 23.84
C GLN A 3 6.13 7.56 22.36
N ILE A 4 6.82 6.68 21.61
CA ILE A 4 6.45 6.41 20.20
C ILE A 4 5.11 5.68 20.14
N VAL A 5 4.88 4.74 21.05
CA VAL A 5 3.62 3.99 21.11
C VAL A 5 2.46 4.92 21.51
N GLU A 6 2.68 5.81 22.48
CA GLU A 6 1.70 6.83 22.87
C GLU A 6 1.39 7.79 21.73
N ALA A 7 2.42 8.31 21.05
CA ALA A 7 2.26 9.16 19.89
C ALA A 7 1.50 8.43 18.77
N ALA A 8 1.87 7.18 18.46
CA ALA A 8 1.17 6.36 17.49
C ALA A 8 -0.30 6.20 17.85
N ASN A 9 -0.63 5.86 19.10
CA ASN A 9 -2.02 5.72 19.54
C ASN A 9 -2.80 7.04 19.41
N ALA A 10 -2.17 8.18 19.71
CA ALA A 10 -2.81 9.48 19.60
C ALA A 10 -3.06 9.90 18.14
N VAL A 11 -2.16 9.56 17.22
CA VAL A 11 -2.37 9.73 15.77
C VAL A 11 -3.45 8.78 15.28
N GLU A 12 -3.39 7.51 15.71
CA GLU A 12 -4.31 6.46 15.31
C GLU A 12 -5.76 6.74 15.68
N GLN A 13 -6.02 7.43 16.79
CA GLN A 13 -7.35 7.86 17.21
C GLN A 13 -8.04 8.81 16.22
N ALA A 14 -7.28 9.55 15.41
CA ALA A 14 -7.83 10.40 14.37
C ALA A 14 -8.12 9.65 13.06
N LEU A 15 -7.62 8.41 12.93
CA LEU A 15 -7.80 7.58 11.75
C LEU A 15 -9.14 6.82 11.85
N PRO A 16 -9.88 6.65 10.73
CA PRO A 16 -11.13 5.92 10.74
C PRO A 16 -10.96 4.48 11.20
N VAL A 17 -12.01 3.91 11.78
CA VAL A 17 -11.97 2.50 12.23
C VAL A 17 -11.97 1.57 11.02
N ARG A 18 -12.75 1.89 9.98
CA ARG A 18 -12.86 1.10 8.76
C ARG A 18 -12.85 2.02 7.55
N VAL A 19 -12.19 1.58 6.49
CA VAL A 19 -12.21 2.22 5.18
C VAL A 19 -13.02 1.32 4.26
N ARG A 20 -14.05 1.88 3.62
CA ARG A 20 -14.79 1.15 2.59
C ARG A 20 -13.99 1.24 1.30
N ARG A 21 -13.47 0.10 0.84
CA ARG A 21 -12.68 0.03 -0.38
C ARG A 21 -13.61 0.24 -1.61
N PRO A 22 -13.28 1.14 -2.54
CA PRO A 22 -13.94 1.16 -3.84
C PRO A 22 -13.60 -0.13 -4.58
N GLU A 23 -14.60 -0.76 -5.22
CA GLU A 23 -14.44 -2.05 -5.91
C GLU A 23 -13.55 -1.99 -7.17
N GLN A 24 -13.02 -0.81 -7.52
CA GLN A 24 -12.30 -0.55 -8.75
C GLN A 24 -11.02 0.24 -8.46
N GLY A 25 -9.86 -0.40 -8.58
CA GLY A 25 -8.58 0.32 -8.61
C GLY A 25 -7.38 -0.59 -8.64
N ARG A 26 -6.69 -0.59 -9.80
CA ARG A 26 -5.28 -1.00 -10.09
C ARG A 26 -4.77 -2.35 -9.58
N GLY A 27 -3.70 -2.84 -10.20
CA GLY A 27 -2.87 -3.93 -9.69
C GLY A 27 -3.54 -5.30 -9.54
N ARG A 28 -4.75 -5.51 -10.05
CA ARG A 28 -5.38 -6.83 -10.15
C ARG A 28 -4.63 -7.66 -11.18
N THR A 29 -3.47 -8.18 -10.78
CA THR A 29 -2.84 -9.27 -11.51
C THR A 29 -3.70 -10.50 -11.24
N PRO A 30 -4.31 -11.11 -12.27
CA PRO A 30 -5.00 -12.37 -12.09
C PRO A 30 -3.97 -13.42 -11.68
N THR A 31 -3.90 -13.76 -10.38
CA THR A 31 -3.14 -14.93 -9.96
C THR A 31 -3.95 -16.16 -10.32
N ARG A 32 -3.51 -16.89 -11.35
CA ARG A 32 -3.94 -18.26 -11.58
C ARG A 32 -3.32 -19.08 -10.46
N ILE A 33 -4.08 -19.32 -9.39
CA ILE A 33 -3.64 -20.24 -8.33
C ILE A 33 -3.69 -21.63 -8.96
N GLU A 34 -2.57 -22.08 -9.50
CA GLU A 34 -2.30 -23.50 -9.74
C GLU A 34 -1.96 -24.14 -8.39
N ASP A 35 -2.98 -24.32 -7.55
CA ASP A 35 -2.91 -25.30 -6.47
C ASP A 35 -4.29 -25.95 -6.35
N GLU A 36 -4.57 -26.75 -7.39
CA GLU A 36 -5.45 -27.90 -7.30
C GLU A 36 -5.00 -28.79 -6.14
N SER A 37 -5.95 -29.32 -5.36
CA SER A 37 -5.83 -30.53 -4.52
C SER A 37 -5.71 -30.43 -2.98
N ALA A 38 -6.05 -29.30 -2.35
CA ALA A 38 -6.19 -29.27 -0.89
C ALA A 38 -7.55 -28.71 -0.44
N TYR A 39 -8.62 -29.51 -0.56
CA TYR A 39 -9.71 -29.67 0.43
C TYR A 39 -10.96 -30.29 -0.24
N PRO A 40 -11.59 -31.32 0.37
CA PRO A 40 -12.87 -31.81 -0.10
C PRO A 40 -13.97 -30.79 0.25
N ILE A 41 -14.49 -30.12 -0.77
CA ILE A 41 -15.64 -29.23 -0.64
C ILE A 41 -16.88 -30.10 -0.46
N GLY A 42 -17.33 -30.21 0.79
CA GLY A 42 -18.46 -31.04 1.19
C GLY A 42 -19.74 -30.70 0.43
N GLY A 43 -20.21 -31.63 -0.39
CA GLY A 43 -21.59 -31.63 -0.87
C GLY A 43 -22.56 -32.02 0.25
N TYR A 44 -23.87 -31.85 0.00
CA TYR A 44 -24.96 -32.22 0.93
C TYR A 44 -24.89 -33.68 1.45
N SER A 45 -24.13 -34.54 0.77
CA SER A 45 -23.79 -35.90 1.19
C SER A 45 -22.94 -35.99 2.47
N SER A 46 -22.30 -34.91 2.91
CA SER A 46 -21.44 -34.88 4.10
C SER A 46 -22.20 -34.88 5.44
N ILE A 47 -23.52 -34.68 5.40
CA ILE A 47 -24.36 -34.43 6.59
C ILE A 47 -25.19 -35.67 6.97
N SER A 48 -25.23 -36.71 6.13
CA SER A 48 -25.99 -37.93 6.44
C SER A 48 -25.07 -39.12 6.69
N THR A 49 -25.06 -39.59 7.93
CA THR A 49 -24.53 -40.92 8.26
C THR A 49 -25.64 -41.98 8.28
N ILE A 50 -26.93 -41.60 8.29
CA ILE A 50 -28.08 -42.52 8.24
C ILE A 50 -29.30 -41.76 7.65
N GLY A 51 -29.83 -42.21 6.50
CA GLY A 51 -31.09 -41.75 5.89
C GLY A 51 -30.93 -40.71 4.76
N GLY A 52 -31.56 -40.95 3.60
CA GLY A 52 -31.49 -40.06 2.43
C GLY A 52 -32.32 -38.79 2.61
N MET A 53 -31.75 -37.63 2.24
CA MET A 53 -32.48 -36.37 2.23
C MET A 53 -33.46 -36.34 1.05
N GLU A 54 -34.74 -36.31 1.33
CA GLU A 54 -35.79 -36.06 0.34
C GLU A 54 -35.99 -34.54 0.22
N SER A 55 -35.88 -34.02 -1.01
CA SER A 55 -36.08 -32.60 -1.31
C SER A 55 -37.57 -32.29 -1.36
N LEU A 56 -38.05 -31.52 -0.38
CA LEU A 56 -39.41 -30.97 -0.33
C LEU A 56 -39.47 -29.59 -1.02
N VAL A 57 -39.14 -29.51 -2.31
CA VAL A 57 -39.56 -28.36 -3.13
C VAL A 57 -40.81 -28.75 -3.90
N SER A 58 -41.93 -28.31 -3.36
CA SER A 58 -43.25 -28.37 -3.97
C SER A 58 -43.33 -27.46 -5.20
N SER A 59 -43.81 -28.04 -6.30
CA SER A 59 -44.39 -27.39 -7.50
C SER A 59 -43.46 -26.58 -8.41
N GLU A 60 -42.66 -27.28 -9.22
CA GLU A 60 -42.44 -26.87 -10.62
C GLU A 60 -42.90 -28.03 -11.52
N LEU A 61 -43.91 -27.78 -12.34
CA LEU A 61 -44.38 -28.71 -13.37
C LEU A 61 -43.32 -28.76 -14.45
N ILE A 62 -42.52 -29.83 -14.46
CA ILE A 62 -41.48 -30.06 -15.46
C ILE A 62 -42.17 -30.42 -16.77
N TYR A 63 -42.22 -29.49 -17.72
CA TYR A 63 -42.63 -29.78 -19.09
C TYR A 63 -41.51 -30.60 -19.75
N MET A 64 -41.69 -31.92 -19.80
CA MET A 64 -40.90 -32.77 -20.67
C MET A 64 -41.50 -32.70 -22.07
N GLY A 65 -40.80 -32.06 -22.99
CA GLY A 65 -41.20 -32.04 -24.40
C GLY A 65 -41.42 -33.45 -24.94
N ASP A 66 -42.34 -33.56 -25.88
CA ASP A 66 -42.83 -34.79 -26.48
C ASP A 66 -41.67 -35.57 -27.15
N ALA A 67 -41.81 -36.90 -27.31
CA ALA A 67 -40.73 -37.72 -27.90
C ALA A 67 -40.34 -37.27 -29.32
N GLU A 68 -41.27 -36.67 -30.07
CA GLU A 68 -41.02 -36.09 -31.40
C GLU A 68 -40.22 -34.77 -31.32
N GLN A 69 -40.50 -33.89 -30.34
CA GLN A 69 -39.78 -32.62 -30.13
C GLN A 69 -38.31 -32.87 -29.77
N ARG A 70 -38.06 -33.90 -28.95
CA ARG A 70 -36.69 -34.37 -28.63
C ARG A 70 -35.97 -34.95 -29.86
N ALA A 71 -36.69 -35.53 -30.82
CA ALA A 71 -36.12 -36.06 -32.06
C ALA A 71 -35.80 -34.98 -33.10
N THR A 72 -36.51 -33.84 -33.06
CA THR A 72 -36.27 -32.69 -33.95
C THR A 72 -35.09 -31.80 -33.54
N GLY A 73 -34.44 -32.07 -32.40
CA GLY A 73 -33.32 -31.28 -31.90
C GLY A 73 -33.72 -29.92 -31.32
N GLU A 74 -34.97 -29.78 -30.86
CA GLU A 74 -35.37 -28.59 -30.10
C GLU A 74 -34.60 -28.53 -28.77
N VAL A 75 -34.15 -27.33 -28.42
CA VAL A 75 -33.29 -27.07 -27.26
C VAL A 75 -34.03 -27.41 -25.97
N ASP A 76 -33.55 -28.42 -25.24
CA ASP A 76 -34.11 -28.80 -23.95
C ASP A 76 -33.79 -27.73 -22.89
N LEU A 77 -34.83 -27.07 -22.38
CA LEU A 77 -34.70 -26.04 -21.34
C LEU A 77 -34.10 -26.60 -20.04
N PHE A 78 -34.24 -27.91 -19.78
CA PHE A 78 -33.61 -28.56 -18.65
C PHE A 78 -32.10 -28.67 -18.85
N GLU A 79 -31.64 -29.14 -20.02
CA GLU A 79 -30.21 -29.20 -20.35
C GLU A 79 -29.58 -27.80 -20.34
N VAL A 80 -30.29 -26.79 -20.86
CA VAL A 80 -29.81 -25.40 -20.81
C VAL A 80 -29.72 -24.89 -19.38
N ARG A 81 -30.73 -25.14 -18.53
CA ARG A 81 -30.71 -24.72 -17.11
C ARG A 81 -29.63 -25.45 -16.32
N TRP A 82 -29.45 -26.75 -16.58
CA TRP A 82 -28.42 -27.57 -15.97
C TRP A 82 -27.02 -27.12 -16.40
N ALA A 83 -26.78 -26.95 -17.71
CA ALA A 83 -25.53 -26.46 -18.25
C ALA A 83 -25.23 -25.04 -17.76
N ALA A 84 -26.22 -24.16 -17.66
CA ALA A 84 -26.06 -22.84 -17.07
C ALA A 84 -25.70 -22.91 -15.58
N GLY A 85 -26.31 -23.81 -14.81
CA GLY A 85 -25.99 -24.04 -13.40
C GLY A 85 -24.57 -24.59 -13.18
N GLU A 86 -24.15 -25.54 -14.02
CA GLU A 86 -22.77 -26.05 -14.03
C GLU A 86 -21.77 -24.97 -14.46
N LEU A 87 -22.07 -24.21 -15.52
CA LEU A 87 -21.24 -23.07 -15.94
C LEU A 87 -21.16 -21.98 -14.87
N LEU A 88 -22.24 -21.73 -14.12
CA LEU A 88 -22.27 -20.82 -12.97
C LEU A 88 -21.40 -21.32 -11.81
N LYS A 89 -21.32 -22.64 -11.61
CA LYS A 89 -20.43 -23.26 -10.63
C LYS A 89 -18.96 -23.07 -11.01
N TYR A 90 -18.62 -23.34 -12.27
CA TYR A 90 -17.25 -23.12 -12.77
C TYR A 90 -16.86 -21.65 -12.83
N THR A 91 -17.78 -20.73 -13.20
CA THR A 91 -17.51 -19.28 -13.18
C THR A 91 -17.44 -18.70 -11.77
N ARG A 92 -18.11 -19.32 -10.79
CA ARG A 92 -17.96 -18.97 -9.36
C ARG A 92 -16.60 -19.42 -8.81
N ASP A 93 -16.10 -20.58 -9.25
CA ASP A 93 -14.79 -21.09 -8.86
C ASP A 93 -13.64 -20.45 -9.66
N GLU A 94 -13.91 -19.92 -10.85
CA GLU A 94 -13.07 -18.94 -11.55
C GLU A 94 -13.08 -17.55 -10.89
N SER A 95 -13.45 -17.45 -9.61
CA SER A 95 -13.10 -16.29 -8.79
C SER A 95 -11.57 -16.14 -8.80
N VAL A 96 -11.08 -15.46 -9.83
CA VAL A 96 -9.71 -15.04 -9.97
C VAL A 96 -9.44 -14.23 -8.73
N HIS A 97 -8.74 -14.85 -7.78
CA HIS A 97 -8.19 -14.14 -6.66
C HIS A 97 -7.27 -13.11 -7.30
N THR A 98 -7.72 -11.88 -7.32
CA THR A 98 -6.95 -10.76 -7.83
C THR A 98 -6.22 -10.23 -6.61
N ARG A 99 -5.04 -10.80 -6.34
CA ARG A 99 -4.21 -10.34 -5.24
C ARG A 99 -3.55 -9.04 -5.70
N GLU A 100 -4.05 -7.92 -5.22
CA GLU A 100 -3.42 -6.64 -5.45
C GLU A 100 -2.16 -6.57 -4.60
N ARG A 101 -0.99 -6.55 -5.25
CA ARG A 101 0.29 -6.37 -4.58
C ARG A 101 0.60 -4.87 -4.50
N ARG A 102 0.78 -4.38 -3.27
CA ARG A 102 1.10 -2.98 -2.99
C ARG A 102 2.34 -2.91 -2.14
N THR A 103 3.25 -2.03 -2.52
CA THR A 103 4.45 -1.72 -1.76
C THR A 103 4.40 -0.27 -1.31
N LEU A 104 4.48 -0.01 -0.01
CA LEU A 104 4.57 1.35 0.50
C LEU A 104 5.94 1.53 1.15
N SER A 105 6.72 2.46 0.62
CA SER A 105 8.07 2.74 1.10
C SER A 105 8.08 4.02 1.91
N PHE A 106 8.53 3.98 3.16
CA PHE A 106 8.77 5.16 3.99
C PHE A 106 10.27 5.42 3.99
N ALA A 107 10.71 6.52 3.40
CA ALA A 107 12.10 6.92 3.36
C ALA A 107 12.42 7.90 4.49
N LEU A 108 13.20 7.44 5.47
CA LEU A 108 13.65 8.23 6.62
C LEU A 108 15.02 8.86 6.29
N CYS A 109 15.02 10.16 6.04
CA CYS A 109 16.22 10.90 5.66
C CYS A 109 17.15 11.18 6.85
N PRO A 110 18.48 11.22 6.65
CA PRO A 110 19.44 11.29 7.74
C PRO A 110 19.35 12.58 8.56
N GLU A 111 18.81 13.65 7.99
CA GLU A 111 18.61 14.94 8.66
C GLU A 111 17.54 14.90 9.76
N LEU A 112 16.74 13.84 9.83
CA LEU A 112 15.79 13.57 10.92
C LEU A 112 16.44 13.51 12.30
N ASP A 113 17.77 13.29 12.38
CA ASP A 113 18.53 13.43 13.63
C ASP A 113 18.33 14.80 14.28
N ARG A 114 18.17 15.86 13.47
CA ARG A 114 17.89 17.23 13.92
C ARG A 114 16.46 17.40 14.45
N ALA A 115 15.54 16.49 14.12
CA ALA A 115 14.16 16.51 14.59
C ALA A 115 14.01 15.94 16.03
N ARG A 116 15.11 15.62 16.73
CA ARG A 116 15.14 15.25 18.16
C ARG A 116 14.88 16.44 19.09
N ILE A 117 14.01 17.36 18.69
CA ILE A 117 13.64 18.58 19.40
C ILE A 117 12.22 18.42 19.95
N LYS A 118 11.99 18.99 21.14
CA LYS A 118 10.69 19.01 21.80
C LYS A 118 10.08 20.41 21.71
N ASP A 119 9.00 20.55 20.95
CA ASP A 119 8.27 21.82 20.85
C ASP A 119 7.13 21.89 21.86
N PRO A 120 6.76 23.11 22.32
CA PRO A 120 5.60 23.31 23.16
C PRO A 120 4.26 23.04 22.45
N SER A 121 4.19 23.24 21.13
CA SER A 121 2.94 23.13 20.35
C SER A 121 2.48 21.69 20.12
N VAL A 122 3.38 20.71 20.28
CA VAL A 122 3.06 19.28 20.12
C VAL A 122 3.37 18.49 21.39
N PRO A 123 2.61 17.44 21.71
CA PRO A 123 2.77 16.65 22.94
C PRO A 123 4.05 15.80 23.03
N TRP A 124 4.73 15.48 21.92
CA TRP A 124 6.00 14.71 21.92
C TRP A 124 7.13 15.44 21.19
N GLN A 125 8.34 14.87 21.18
CA GLN A 125 9.43 15.34 20.30
C GLN A 125 9.03 15.16 18.83
N ARG A 126 9.49 16.03 17.92
CA ARG A 126 9.08 16.00 16.50
C ARG A 126 9.37 14.65 15.84
N LEU A 127 10.59 14.12 16.05
CA LEU A 127 10.95 12.79 15.55
C LEU A 127 10.04 11.70 16.12
N VAL A 128 9.68 11.78 17.41
CA VAL A 128 8.75 10.83 18.03
C VAL A 128 7.35 10.94 17.42
N VAL A 129 6.89 12.14 17.06
CA VAL A 129 5.64 12.35 16.31
C VAL A 129 5.72 11.69 14.93
N GLY A 130 6.79 11.92 14.17
CA GLY A 130 7.00 11.33 12.85
C GLY A 130 7.04 9.80 12.88
N LEU A 131 7.80 9.21 13.81
CA LEU A 131 7.87 7.76 14.00
C LEU A 131 6.53 7.19 14.51
N GLY A 132 5.85 7.90 15.41
CA GLY A 132 4.51 7.53 15.86
C GLY A 132 3.51 7.51 14.71
N ALA A 133 3.59 8.48 13.80
CA ALA A 133 2.77 8.55 12.60
C ALA A 133 3.04 7.35 11.66
N VAL A 134 4.31 6.98 11.43
CA VAL A 134 4.68 5.78 10.67
C VAL A 134 4.10 4.52 11.31
N VAL A 135 4.26 4.35 12.62
CA VAL A 135 3.72 3.18 13.34
C VAL A 135 2.18 3.12 13.24
N ALA A 136 1.50 4.25 13.44
CA ALA A 136 0.05 4.33 13.29
C ALA A 136 -0.40 3.96 11.87
N MET A 137 0.34 4.42 10.86
CA MET A 137 0.08 4.16 9.46
C MET A 137 0.31 2.69 9.12
N VAL A 138 1.41 2.08 9.55
CA VAL A 138 1.68 0.63 9.40
C VAL A 138 0.51 -0.19 9.95
N ARG A 139 0.10 0.08 11.21
CA ARG A 139 -1.01 -0.64 11.86
C ARG A 139 -2.32 -0.51 11.08
N LYS A 140 -2.68 0.71 10.69
CA LYS A 140 -3.94 0.98 10.00
C LYS A 140 -3.96 0.46 8.58
N LEU A 141 -2.87 0.58 7.84
CA LEU A 141 -2.78 0.05 6.48
C LEU A 141 -2.86 -1.48 6.50
N CYS A 142 -2.20 -2.16 7.43
CA CYS A 142 -2.36 -3.61 7.59
C CYS A 142 -3.81 -4.00 7.93
N ALA A 143 -4.49 -3.21 8.78
CA ALA A 143 -5.88 -3.48 9.14
C ALA A 143 -6.88 -3.15 8.01
N TRP A 144 -6.61 -2.14 7.17
CA TRP A 144 -7.50 -1.72 6.09
C TRP A 144 -7.26 -2.48 4.78
N LEU A 145 -6.04 -2.96 4.56
CA LEU A 145 -5.61 -3.65 3.34
C LEU A 145 -5.35 -5.15 3.59
N ASP A 146 -6.04 -5.75 4.56
CA ASP A 146 -5.89 -7.16 4.97
C ASP A 146 -6.06 -8.16 3.80
N ALA A 147 -6.87 -7.83 2.81
CA ALA A 147 -7.07 -8.63 1.60
C ALA A 147 -6.00 -8.42 0.51
N ALA A 148 -5.12 -7.42 0.64
CA ALA A 148 -4.04 -7.14 -0.31
C ALA A 148 -2.75 -7.87 0.08
N GLU A 149 -1.86 -8.10 -0.89
CA GLU A 149 -0.47 -8.42 -0.57
C GLU A 149 0.28 -7.11 -0.31
N LEU A 150 0.27 -6.69 0.96
CA LEU A 150 0.90 -5.45 1.40
C LEU A 150 2.35 -5.71 1.85
N HIS A 151 3.28 -4.99 1.25
CA HIS A 151 4.68 -4.91 1.68
C HIS A 151 4.98 -3.47 2.12
N LEU A 152 5.49 -3.31 3.33
CA LEU A 152 5.82 -2.01 3.92
C LEU A 152 7.32 -1.92 4.13
N HIS A 153 8.01 -1.05 3.40
CA HIS A 153 9.46 -0.90 3.52
C HIS A 153 9.79 0.38 4.30
N LEU A 154 10.55 0.26 5.38
CA LEU A 154 11.11 1.40 6.11
C LEU A 154 12.57 1.56 5.68
N LEU A 155 12.80 2.51 4.77
CA LEU A 155 14.09 2.79 4.16
C LEU A 155 14.84 3.82 5.01
N PHE A 156 15.95 3.44 5.63
CA PHE A 156 16.84 4.33 6.37
C PHE A 156 17.92 4.85 5.43
N VAL A 157 17.77 6.11 5.02
CA VAL A 157 18.67 6.72 4.04
C VAL A 157 19.96 7.15 4.73
N ALA A 158 21.06 6.52 4.35
CA ALA A 158 22.38 6.93 4.78
C ALA A 158 22.81 8.23 4.07
N ARG A 159 23.65 9.03 4.75
CA ARG A 159 24.33 10.15 4.09
C ARG A 159 25.27 9.58 3.01
N PRO A 160 25.30 10.14 1.78
CA PRO A 160 26.10 9.60 0.70
C PRO A 160 27.59 9.46 1.10
N PRO A 161 28.32 8.50 0.50
CA PRO A 161 29.72 8.22 0.81
C PRO A 161 30.65 9.33 0.28
N GLY A 162 30.58 10.50 0.90
CA GLY A 162 31.60 11.57 0.85
C GLY A 162 32.24 11.84 2.21
N GLY A 163 31.70 11.23 3.28
CA GLY A 163 32.23 11.27 4.64
C GLY A 163 32.96 9.98 5.00
N THR A 164 34.11 10.12 5.67
CA THR A 164 34.97 9.07 6.22
C THR A 164 34.28 7.74 6.55
N LEU A 165 34.86 6.64 6.05
CA LEU A 165 34.57 5.26 6.47
C LEU A 165 34.37 5.17 7.99
N GLY A 166 33.20 4.66 8.41
CA GLY A 166 32.90 4.40 9.82
C GLY A 166 31.97 5.40 10.52
N VAL A 167 31.34 6.34 9.81
CA VAL A 167 30.26 7.15 10.40
C VAL A 167 29.03 6.25 10.62
N PRO A 168 28.55 6.09 11.86
CA PRO A 168 27.37 5.28 12.14
C PRO A 168 26.13 5.91 11.50
N GLN A 169 25.21 5.07 11.02
CA GLN A 169 23.90 5.47 10.50
C GLN A 169 23.22 6.41 11.52
N PRO A 170 22.90 7.68 11.18
CA PRO A 170 22.40 8.68 12.15
C PRO A 170 21.12 8.24 12.87
N LEU A 171 20.29 7.44 12.17
CA LEU A 171 19.03 6.92 12.67
C LEU A 171 19.12 5.48 13.20
N ALA A 172 20.32 4.98 13.52
CA ALA A 172 20.47 3.64 14.09
C ALA A 172 19.63 3.40 15.36
N PRO A 173 19.53 4.34 16.32
CA PRO A 173 18.67 4.18 17.49
C PRO A 173 17.18 4.07 17.12
N GLU A 174 16.72 4.87 16.16
CA GLU A 174 15.35 4.87 15.67
C GLU A 174 15.02 3.59 14.91
N SER A 175 15.95 3.08 14.09
CA SER A 175 15.82 1.79 13.40
C SER A 175 15.68 0.64 14.40
N ALA A 176 16.56 0.57 15.40
CA ALA A 176 16.47 -0.44 16.46
C ALA A 176 15.15 -0.36 17.25
N LEU A 177 14.65 0.86 17.47
CA LEU A 177 13.40 1.08 18.17
C LEU A 177 12.19 0.67 17.33
N LEU A 178 12.17 0.99 16.03
CA LEU A 178 11.14 0.55 15.10
C LEU A 178 11.14 -0.96 14.93
N ALA A 179 12.31 -1.59 14.87
CA ALA A 179 12.45 -3.05 14.84
C ALA A 179 11.76 -3.73 16.03
N LEU A 180 11.87 -3.11 17.21
CA LEU A 180 11.25 -3.64 18.42
C LEU A 180 9.74 -3.34 18.50
N VAL A 181 9.30 -2.17 18.07
CA VAL A 181 7.87 -1.78 18.08
C VAL A 181 7.07 -2.51 17.00
N LEU A 182 7.66 -2.76 15.84
CA LEU A 182 7.04 -3.41 14.68
C LEU A 182 7.42 -4.89 14.55
N ARG A 183 7.96 -5.48 15.61
CA ARG A 183 8.49 -6.85 15.61
C ARG A 183 7.50 -7.88 15.03
N GLU A 184 6.24 -7.83 15.44
CA GLU A 184 5.20 -8.74 14.96
C GLU A 184 4.98 -8.63 13.45
N TYR A 185 4.97 -7.40 12.91
CA TYR A 185 4.82 -7.16 11.47
C TYR A 185 6.05 -7.57 10.66
N ILE A 186 7.24 -7.46 11.26
CA ILE A 186 8.50 -7.92 10.67
C ILE A 186 8.54 -9.45 10.65
N GLU A 187 8.19 -10.10 11.75
CA GLU A 187 8.10 -11.57 11.83
C GLU A 187 7.04 -12.14 10.87
N ALA A 188 5.96 -11.40 10.62
CA ALA A 188 4.95 -11.72 9.61
C ALA A 188 5.40 -11.47 8.16
N GLY A 189 6.57 -10.83 7.95
CA GLY A 189 7.07 -10.47 6.62
C GLY A 189 6.30 -9.35 5.93
N THR A 190 5.47 -8.60 6.66
CA THR A 190 4.71 -7.46 6.12
C THR A 190 5.54 -6.18 6.14
N VAL A 191 6.44 -6.04 7.11
CA VAL A 191 7.32 -4.87 7.26
C VAL A 191 8.78 -5.31 7.11
N GLU A 192 9.56 -4.54 6.35
CA GLU A 192 11.01 -4.71 6.22
C GLU A 192 11.73 -3.41 6.57
N LEU A 193 12.84 -3.49 7.31
CA LEU A 193 13.74 -2.35 7.57
C LEU A 193 14.95 -2.48 6.65
N ILE A 194 15.24 -1.45 5.86
CA ILE A 194 16.26 -1.50 4.81
C ILE A 194 17.15 -0.27 4.93
N ASP A 195 18.46 -0.46 5.07
CA ASP A 195 19.42 0.63 4.94
C ASP A 195 19.73 0.87 3.46
N VAL A 196 19.66 2.12 3.00
CA VAL A 196 19.90 2.50 1.60
C VAL A 196 20.94 3.61 1.49
N GLU A 197 21.77 3.54 0.45
CA GLU A 197 22.86 4.49 0.21
C GLU A 197 22.36 5.75 -0.50
N GLY A 198 21.71 6.64 0.27
CA GLY A 198 21.22 7.93 -0.23
C GLY A 198 19.84 7.89 -0.89
N VAL A 199 19.35 9.09 -1.22
CA VAL A 199 17.99 9.34 -1.71
C VAL A 199 17.71 8.61 -3.03
N GLN A 200 18.71 8.56 -3.93
CA GLN A 200 18.57 7.88 -5.22
C GLN A 200 18.35 6.37 -5.06
N ALA A 201 18.99 5.75 -4.06
CA ALA A 201 18.80 4.33 -3.78
C ALA A 201 17.38 4.04 -3.27
N ALA A 202 16.80 4.94 -2.46
CA ALA A 202 15.41 4.84 -2.03
C ALA A 202 14.43 4.91 -3.21
N TRP A 203 14.69 5.82 -4.15
CA TRP A 203 13.94 5.93 -5.41
C TRP A 203 14.00 4.66 -6.24
N THR A 204 15.21 4.18 -6.53
CA THR A 204 15.42 2.95 -7.30
C THR A 204 14.76 1.74 -6.62
N HIS A 205 14.71 1.71 -5.28
CA HIS A 205 13.98 0.70 -4.53
C HIS A 205 12.47 0.76 -4.79
N ALA A 206 11.87 1.95 -4.71
CA ALA A 206 10.47 2.16 -5.03
C ALA A 206 10.15 1.85 -6.51
N GLU A 207 11.03 2.21 -7.45
CA GLU A 207 10.89 1.89 -8.87
C GLU A 207 10.85 0.38 -9.11
N ARG A 208 11.77 -0.38 -8.51
CA ARG A 208 11.74 -1.85 -8.60
C ARG A 208 10.45 -2.43 -8.02
N ALA A 209 9.92 -1.84 -6.95
CA ALA A 209 8.64 -2.26 -6.39
C ALA A 209 7.46 -2.04 -7.36
N THR A 210 7.52 -1.03 -8.24
CA THR A 210 6.49 -0.82 -9.29
C THR A 210 6.45 -1.93 -10.34
N GLU A 211 7.54 -2.67 -10.53
CA GLU A 211 7.58 -3.79 -11.47
C GLU A 211 6.75 -4.99 -10.95
N LEU A 212 6.63 -5.10 -9.62
CA LEU A 212 5.91 -6.17 -8.93
C LEU A 212 4.45 -5.81 -8.60
N GLY A 213 4.10 -4.52 -8.60
CA GLY A 213 2.78 -4.04 -8.19
C GLY A 213 2.68 -2.50 -8.15
N GLY A 214 1.73 -1.97 -7.39
CA GLY A 214 1.70 -0.53 -7.10
C GLY A 214 2.78 -0.15 -6.09
N SER A 215 3.44 1.00 -6.26
CA SER A 215 4.35 1.56 -5.25
C SER A 215 4.06 3.03 -4.96
N ASP A 216 3.99 3.36 -3.68
CA ASP A 216 3.99 4.74 -3.18
C ASP A 216 5.23 4.95 -2.30
N LEU A 217 5.79 6.15 -2.36
CA LEU A 217 6.98 6.56 -1.62
C LEU A 217 6.65 7.73 -0.71
N ILE A 218 6.89 7.58 0.59
CA ILE A 218 6.58 8.57 1.62
C ILE A 218 7.90 9.04 2.23
N TRP A 219 8.24 10.31 2.02
CA TRP A 219 9.44 10.95 2.55
C TRP A 219 9.22 11.44 3.99
N LEU A 220 10.13 11.10 4.90
CA LEU A 220 10.24 11.72 6.21
C LEU A 220 11.49 12.58 6.23
N LEU A 221 11.29 13.90 6.32
CA LEU A 221 12.34 14.91 6.20
C LEU A 221 12.52 15.65 7.53
N GLY A 222 13.72 16.19 7.77
CA GLY A 222 14.00 17.05 8.92
C GLY A 222 15.19 17.98 8.70
N GLY A 223 15.33 19.00 9.55
CA GLY A 223 16.29 20.09 9.43
C GLY A 223 15.89 21.16 8.41
N PRO A 224 16.02 22.48 8.75
CA PRO A 224 15.73 23.55 7.81
C PRO A 224 16.55 23.29 6.57
N THR A 225 15.85 23.13 5.45
CA THR A 225 16.52 22.80 4.19
C THR A 225 17.51 23.92 3.74
N ALA A 226 17.64 25.01 4.51
CA ALA A 226 18.60 26.12 4.35
C ALA A 226 20.04 25.80 4.82
N GLU A 227 20.31 24.87 5.74
CA GLU A 227 21.72 24.51 6.07
C GLU A 227 22.29 23.41 5.16
N LEU A 228 21.45 22.93 4.28
CA LEU A 228 21.81 22.07 3.18
C LEU A 228 22.58 22.96 2.13
N GLU A 229 22.45 24.29 2.16
CA GLU A 229 23.08 25.27 1.23
C GLU A 229 24.63 25.20 1.08
N ASP A 230 25.37 24.60 2.03
CA ASP A 230 26.83 24.41 1.90
C ASP A 230 27.23 23.11 1.18
N ALA A 231 26.26 22.33 0.70
CA ALA A 231 26.49 21.19 -0.17
C ALA A 231 25.67 21.38 -1.45
N ALA A 232 26.32 21.23 -2.61
CA ALA A 232 25.65 21.13 -3.91
C ALA A 232 24.49 20.10 -3.94
N ASP A 233 24.40 19.22 -2.94
CA ASP A 233 23.40 18.18 -2.71
C ASP A 233 22.03 18.69 -2.19
N ALA A 234 21.92 19.94 -1.76
CA ALA A 234 20.75 20.49 -1.07
C ALA A 234 19.76 21.26 -1.92
N ASP A 235 20.29 22.18 -2.71
CA ASP A 235 19.59 22.71 -3.87
C ASP A 235 19.38 21.57 -4.86
N GLU A 236 20.25 20.55 -4.92
CA GLU A 236 19.90 19.28 -5.55
C GLU A 236 18.75 18.58 -4.81
N LEU A 237 18.72 18.38 -3.50
CA LEU A 237 17.61 17.68 -2.84
C LEU A 237 16.28 18.44 -2.97
N ARG A 238 16.28 19.78 -2.86
CA ARG A 238 15.11 20.63 -3.06
C ARG A 238 14.71 20.75 -4.55
N ALA A 239 15.67 20.71 -5.48
CA ALA A 239 15.38 20.65 -6.92
C ALA A 239 15.15 19.22 -7.45
N ARG A 240 15.47 18.18 -6.66
CA ARG A 240 15.35 16.73 -6.98
C ARG A 240 14.32 16.00 -6.14
N VAL A 241 13.72 16.61 -5.11
CA VAL A 241 12.28 16.43 -4.85
C VAL A 241 11.62 16.97 -6.12
N PRO A 242 11.19 16.11 -7.05
CA PRO A 242 11.25 16.49 -8.44
C PRO A 242 10.16 17.50 -8.77
N VAL A 243 10.60 18.70 -9.18
CA VAL A 243 10.05 19.28 -10.41
C VAL A 243 10.33 18.26 -11.50
N SER A 244 9.36 17.36 -11.71
CA SER A 244 9.31 16.33 -12.74
C SER A 244 10.19 16.70 -13.93
N MET A 245 11.26 15.92 -14.14
CA MET A 245 11.95 15.92 -15.43
C MET A 245 10.89 15.79 -16.51
N ALA A 246 10.68 16.87 -17.25
CA ALA A 246 10.08 16.82 -18.56
C ALA A 246 10.93 15.84 -19.36
N ARG A 247 10.50 14.56 -19.42
CA ARG A 247 10.97 13.65 -20.45
C ARG A 247 10.64 14.34 -21.75
N SER A 248 11.68 14.82 -22.43
CA SER A 248 11.60 15.25 -23.82
C SER A 248 11.10 14.06 -24.63
N SER A 249 9.79 14.03 -24.87
CA SER A 249 9.21 13.31 -25.99
C SER A 249 9.66 14.01 -27.27
N SER A 250 10.88 13.74 -27.70
CA SER A 250 11.36 14.01 -29.06
C SER A 250 11.95 12.71 -29.58
N GLU A 251 11.43 12.30 -30.74
CA GLU A 251 11.80 11.13 -31.55
C GLU A 251 10.98 9.87 -31.25
N ALA A 252 9.73 9.93 -31.72
CA ALA A 252 8.93 8.77 -32.08
C ALA A 252 9.66 7.99 -33.19
N SER A 253 10.26 6.86 -32.80
CA SER A 253 10.54 5.75 -33.70
C SER A 253 9.28 4.88 -33.75
N GLU A 254 8.65 4.76 -34.91
CA GLU A 254 7.35 4.10 -35.12
C GLU A 254 7.38 2.56 -35.02
N ASP A 255 8.49 1.91 -34.67
CA ASP A 255 8.64 0.45 -34.74
C ASP A 255 9.08 -0.24 -33.41
N ALA A 256 8.97 0.42 -32.25
CA ALA A 256 9.30 -0.21 -30.96
C ALA A 256 8.09 -0.97 -30.36
N PRO A 257 8.27 -2.21 -29.85
CA PRO A 257 7.19 -2.99 -29.24
C PRO A 257 6.63 -2.27 -28.01
N ALA A 258 5.31 -2.35 -27.82
CA ALA A 258 4.56 -1.68 -26.76
C ALA A 258 5.23 -1.82 -25.38
N VAL A 259 5.97 -0.79 -24.98
CA VAL A 259 6.58 -0.69 -23.66
C VAL A 259 5.42 -0.58 -22.65
N ARG A 260 5.30 -1.57 -21.77
CA ARG A 260 4.35 -1.54 -20.66
C ARG A 260 4.51 -0.22 -19.93
N ALA A 261 3.43 0.54 -19.77
CA ALA A 261 3.44 1.79 -19.02
C ALA A 261 4.02 1.51 -17.63
N HIS A 262 5.26 1.91 -17.38
CA HIS A 262 5.90 1.80 -16.08
C HIS A 262 4.97 2.45 -15.04
N GLY A 263 4.69 1.73 -13.95
CA GLY A 263 3.85 2.24 -12.88
C GLY A 263 4.44 3.57 -12.39
N GLN A 264 3.64 4.64 -12.43
CA GLN A 264 4.05 5.92 -11.89
C GLN A 264 4.09 5.80 -10.36
N ILE A 265 5.26 6.05 -9.76
CA ILE A 265 5.40 6.19 -8.31
C ILE A 265 4.66 7.47 -7.91
N ARG A 266 3.83 7.37 -6.87
CA ARG A 266 3.31 8.56 -6.19
C ARG A 266 4.21 8.87 -5.00
N GLU A 267 4.48 10.15 -4.83
CA GLU A 267 5.28 10.61 -3.71
C GLU A 267 4.43 11.37 -2.70
N HIS A 268 4.75 11.20 -1.44
CA HIS A 268 4.15 11.92 -0.34
C HIS A 268 5.27 12.34 0.59
N GLY A 269 5.00 13.28 1.50
CA GLY A 269 6.00 13.60 2.50
C GLY A 269 5.47 14.21 3.77
N LEU A 270 6.28 14.02 4.80
CA LEU A 270 6.14 14.53 6.14
C LEU A 270 7.43 15.25 6.52
N ASP A 271 7.36 16.56 6.64
CA ASP A 271 8.50 17.40 7.00
C ASP A 271 8.40 17.79 8.49
N LEU A 272 9.41 17.37 9.26
CA LEU A 272 9.50 17.56 10.70
C LEU A 272 10.23 18.87 11.10
N ASP A 273 10.41 19.81 10.18
CA ASP A 273 10.99 21.14 10.44
C ASP A 273 10.09 22.06 11.25
N HIS A 274 8.82 21.71 11.32
CA HIS A 274 7.80 22.46 12.02
C HIS A 274 7.05 21.56 13.00
N ALA A 275 6.41 22.20 13.97
CA ALA A 275 5.56 21.56 14.95
C ALA A 275 4.19 22.27 14.95
N PRO A 276 3.13 21.65 14.39
CA PRO A 276 3.09 20.29 13.86
C PRO A 276 3.85 20.08 12.54
N PRO A 277 4.19 18.83 12.16
CA PRO A 277 4.86 18.54 10.90
C PRO A 277 4.10 19.02 9.66
N LEU A 278 4.81 19.43 8.62
CA LEU A 278 4.19 19.73 7.33
C LEU A 278 3.90 18.44 6.56
N LEU A 279 2.76 18.41 5.87
CA LEU A 279 2.33 17.25 5.09
C LEU A 279 2.01 17.66 3.66
N TRP A 280 2.48 16.86 2.71
CA TRP A 280 2.15 17.00 1.30
C TRP A 280 1.82 15.66 0.66
N THR A 281 0.95 15.69 -0.35
CA THR A 281 0.46 14.50 -1.04
C THR A 281 0.51 14.71 -2.54
N ASP A 282 1.13 13.79 -3.29
CA ASP A 282 0.98 13.78 -4.74
C ASP A 282 -0.41 13.21 -5.12
N GLU A 283 -1.25 14.07 -5.72
CA GLU A 283 -2.55 13.67 -6.27
C GLU A 283 -2.43 13.12 -7.72
N GLY A 284 -1.21 12.80 -8.18
CA GLY A 284 -0.94 12.34 -9.54
C GLY A 284 -1.04 13.45 -10.60
N ARG A 285 -1.00 14.72 -10.17
CA ARG A 285 -1.06 15.90 -11.06
C ARG A 285 0.30 16.58 -11.26
N GLY A 286 1.36 16.01 -10.70
CA GLY A 286 2.68 16.63 -10.70
C GLY A 286 2.87 17.63 -9.53
N PRO A 287 4.07 18.22 -9.43
CA PRO A 287 4.76 18.54 -8.17
C PRO A 287 4.31 19.82 -7.44
N ALA A 288 3.08 20.28 -7.68
CA ALA A 288 2.52 21.40 -6.95
C ALA A 288 1.83 20.95 -5.64
N ALA A 289 2.43 20.01 -4.92
CA ALA A 289 1.95 19.66 -3.58
C ALA A 289 2.35 20.80 -2.63
N VAL A 290 1.52 21.83 -2.55
CA VAL A 290 1.74 22.96 -1.64
C VAL A 290 1.72 22.41 -0.22
N PRO A 291 2.81 22.51 0.55
CA PRO A 291 2.81 22.07 1.94
C PRO A 291 1.74 22.88 2.68
N VAL A 292 0.83 22.17 3.34
CA VAL A 292 -0.22 22.81 4.12
C VAL A 292 0.31 23.01 5.54
N PHE A 293 0.45 24.27 5.94
CA PHE A 293 0.76 24.62 7.31
C PHE A 293 -0.51 24.50 8.14
N GLU A 294 -0.43 23.75 9.24
CA GLU A 294 -1.50 23.62 10.21
C GLU A 294 -1.05 24.26 11.52
N ASP A 295 -1.86 25.17 12.06
CA ASP A 295 -1.50 25.91 13.28
C ASP A 295 -1.64 25.07 14.55
N ASP A 296 -2.35 23.94 14.49
CA ASP A 296 -2.65 23.11 15.65
C ASP A 296 -2.52 21.60 15.39
N TRP A 297 -2.26 20.86 16.48
CA TRP A 297 -2.10 19.41 16.48
C TRP A 297 -3.32 18.65 15.96
N GLU A 298 -4.53 19.15 16.19
CA GLU A 298 -5.76 18.48 15.79
C GLU A 298 -6.00 18.58 14.28
N ALA A 299 -5.76 19.75 13.71
CA ALA A 299 -5.80 20.01 12.29
C ALA A 299 -4.77 19.15 11.56
N TRP A 300 -3.55 19.07 12.09
CA TRP A 300 -2.53 18.14 11.58
C TRP A 300 -2.99 16.68 11.62
N ARG A 301 -3.57 16.21 12.74
CA ARG A 301 -4.08 14.82 12.85
C ARG A 301 -5.14 14.50 11.79
N ARG A 302 -6.06 15.43 11.53
CA ARG A 302 -7.09 15.29 10.48
C ARG A 302 -6.46 15.24 9.08
N ARG A 303 -5.45 16.07 8.82
CA ARG A 303 -4.75 16.09 7.54
C ARG A 303 -3.94 14.81 7.32
N PHE A 304 -3.28 14.32 8.36
CA PHE A 304 -2.62 13.02 8.36
C PHE A 304 -3.60 11.88 8.07
N ALA A 305 -4.82 11.94 8.64
CA ALA A 305 -5.88 10.98 8.32
C ALA A 305 -6.27 10.99 6.84
N ALA A 306 -6.29 12.16 6.20
CA ALA A 306 -6.53 12.28 4.76
C ALA A 306 -5.41 11.63 3.93
N LEU A 307 -4.13 11.79 4.32
CA LEU A 307 -3.01 11.08 3.69
C LEU A 307 -3.16 9.56 3.82
N ALA A 308 -3.41 9.07 5.03
CA ALA A 308 -3.55 7.63 5.26
C ALA A 308 -4.71 7.04 4.44
N LEU A 309 -5.81 7.79 4.30
CA LEU A 309 -6.93 7.42 3.43
C LEU A 309 -6.54 7.44 1.94
N ALA A 310 -5.78 8.44 1.50
CA ALA A 310 -5.30 8.52 0.12
C ALA A 310 -4.42 7.31 -0.23
N LEU A 311 -3.53 6.88 0.67
CA LEU A 311 -2.69 5.68 0.49
C LEU A 311 -3.52 4.38 0.48
N ALA A 312 -4.57 4.31 1.31
CA ALA A 312 -5.44 3.14 1.36
C ALA A 312 -6.36 2.99 0.14
N LEU A 313 -6.74 4.11 -0.48
CA LEU A 313 -7.67 4.17 -1.61
C LEU A 313 -6.99 4.29 -2.97
N GLY A 314 -5.76 4.81 -2.99
CA GLY A 314 -4.97 5.07 -4.20
C GLY A 314 -4.57 3.82 -4.96
#